data_AF-A0A497GBT0-F1
#
_entry.id   AF-A0A497GBT0-F1
#
_cell.length_a   1.000
_cell.length_b   1.000
_cell.length_c   1.000
_cell.angle_alpha   90.00
_cell.angle_beta   90.00
_cell.angle_gamma   90.00
#
_symmetry.space_group_name_H-M   'P 1'
#
loop_
_entity.id
_entity.type
_entity.pdbx_description
1 polymer ?
#
loop_
_entity_poly.entity_id
_entity_poly.type
_entity_poly.pdbx_seq_one_letter_code
_entity_poly.pdbx_strand_id
1 'polypeptide(L)'
;MDREQAQNLIKETFQNPFDKTRFVNFVKNFLNYIEEETFSQQGTYIPDSYKPYVSKYERVGKYNDGENRIDILIVYLKHKNSIHYARTTQRNFVAGYLQGKYGTTADKDAALVAFVTSDESSRDDWRFSLIKMEYKFEKTQSGKVKVKEKFTPARRWSFLVGVHENSHTAQRQLINILANDEQNPTLKDLEEAFNIETVSKEFFEKYRDLFIRTKEALDEVIKKNSKVKDDFKNKGIDTVNFAKKLLGQIVFLYFLQKKGWFGIGRDDEWGAGSKHFLRELFEKKHSNYDNFFNDILEPLFYEALRIDRRHDDNYYSRFNCKIPFLNGGLFDPIGNYDWVHTDINLPNDLFSNNHKTPEGDIGNGILDVFDRYNFTVREDEPLEKEVAIDPELLGKTYEKFNAIRSDNYEKYKTALKSNKKG
;
A
#
# COMPACT_ATOMS: atom_id res chain seq x y z
N MET A 1 -24.79 -6.51 -9.30
CA MET A 1 -24.09 -5.45 -10.08
C MET A 1 -22.96 -6.10 -10.87
N ASP A 2 -22.66 -5.66 -12.10
CA ASP A 2 -21.55 -6.27 -12.85
C ASP A 2 -20.16 -5.83 -12.34
N ARG A 3 -19.10 -6.51 -12.78
CA ARG A 3 -17.72 -6.25 -12.31
C ARG A 3 -17.21 -4.85 -12.69
N GLU A 4 -17.59 -4.32 -13.84
CA GLU A 4 -17.12 -3.01 -14.30
C GLU A 4 -17.79 -1.89 -13.50
N GLN A 5 -19.10 -2.01 -13.26
CA GLN A 5 -19.84 -1.15 -12.36
C GLN A 5 -19.28 -1.18 -10.93
N ALA A 6 -18.93 -2.36 -10.43
CA ALA A 6 -18.28 -2.51 -9.13
C ALA A 6 -16.92 -1.78 -9.05
N GLN A 7 -16.08 -1.93 -10.08
CA GLN A 7 -14.80 -1.22 -10.16
C GLN A 7 -14.97 0.29 -10.19
N ASN A 8 -15.92 0.79 -10.99
CA ASN A 8 -16.21 2.21 -11.08
C ASN A 8 -16.72 2.76 -9.76
N LEU A 9 -17.63 2.05 -9.06
CA LEU A 9 -18.11 2.46 -7.75
C LEU A 9 -16.99 2.56 -6.71
N ILE A 10 -16.08 1.58 -6.68
CA ILE A 10 -14.90 1.62 -5.80
C ILE A 10 -13.99 2.78 -6.18
N LYS A 11 -13.72 2.99 -7.47
CA LYS A 11 -12.88 4.09 -7.95
C LYS A 11 -13.45 5.45 -7.57
N GLU A 12 -14.72 5.69 -7.85
CA GLU A 12 -15.41 6.94 -7.52
C GLU A 12 -15.46 7.20 -6.00
N THR A 13 -15.56 6.15 -5.19
CA THR A 13 -15.59 6.29 -3.74
C THR A 13 -14.18 6.47 -3.16
N PHE A 14 -13.21 5.67 -3.59
CA PHE A 14 -11.91 5.50 -2.92
C PHE A 14 -10.75 6.26 -3.56
N GLN A 15 -10.92 6.89 -4.72
CA GLN A 15 -9.92 7.80 -5.32
C GLN A 15 -10.31 9.27 -5.21
N ASN A 16 -11.31 9.58 -4.39
CA ASN A 16 -11.82 10.94 -4.20
C ASN A 16 -11.83 11.33 -2.71
N PRO A 17 -11.87 12.64 -2.40
CA PRO A 17 -12.06 13.10 -1.04
C PRO A 17 -13.32 12.48 -0.44
N PHE A 18 -13.32 12.31 0.88
CA PHE A 18 -14.47 11.70 1.55
C PHE A 18 -15.75 12.49 1.30
N ASP A 19 -16.77 11.80 0.78
CA ASP A 19 -18.13 12.30 0.68
C ASP A 19 -19.08 11.28 1.30
N LYS A 20 -19.94 11.77 2.20
CA LYS A 20 -20.85 10.92 2.96
C LYS A 20 -21.85 10.20 2.04
N THR A 21 -22.34 10.87 1.00
CA THR A 21 -23.33 10.31 0.07
C THR A 21 -22.72 9.17 -0.73
N ARG A 22 -21.53 9.37 -1.30
CA ARG A 22 -20.75 8.33 -1.98
C ARG A 22 -20.44 7.16 -1.06
N PHE A 23 -20.00 7.43 0.17
CA PHE A 23 -19.70 6.38 1.14
C PHE A 23 -20.94 5.54 1.50
N VAL A 24 -22.07 6.18 1.79
CA VAL A 24 -23.30 5.44 2.12
C VAL A 24 -23.80 4.65 0.91
N ASN A 25 -23.73 5.20 -0.30
CA ASN A 25 -24.06 4.48 -1.53
C ASN A 25 -23.17 3.25 -1.71
N PHE A 26 -21.85 3.43 -1.54
CA PHE A 26 -20.89 2.33 -1.59
C PHE A 26 -21.25 1.22 -0.59
N VAL A 27 -21.47 1.54 0.68
CA VAL A 27 -21.73 0.52 1.72
C VAL A 27 -23.05 -0.22 1.49
N LYS A 28 -24.08 0.46 0.98
CA LYS A 28 -25.36 -0.18 0.60
C LYS A 28 -25.18 -1.24 -0.49
N ASN A 29 -24.37 -0.94 -1.50
CA ASN A 29 -24.04 -1.91 -2.55
C ASN A 29 -23.07 -2.98 -2.04
N PHE A 30 -22.14 -2.62 -1.16
CA PHE A 30 -21.13 -3.55 -0.62
C PHE A 30 -21.74 -4.61 0.29
N LEU A 31 -22.82 -4.30 1.01
CA LEU A 31 -23.50 -5.23 1.92
C LEU A 31 -24.82 -5.77 1.36
N ASN A 32 -25.16 -5.43 0.12
CA ASN A 32 -26.47 -5.62 -0.55
C ASN A 32 -27.67 -4.93 0.13
N TYR A 33 -27.66 -4.81 1.45
CA TYR A 33 -28.68 -4.15 2.25
C TYR A 33 -28.11 -3.64 3.57
N ILE A 34 -28.60 -2.51 4.06
CA ILE A 34 -28.39 -2.06 5.44
C ILE A 34 -29.72 -1.55 6.00
N GLU A 35 -29.96 -1.77 7.29
CA GLU A 35 -31.04 -1.13 8.03
C GLU A 35 -30.63 0.30 8.38
N GLU A 36 -31.37 1.29 7.89
CA GLU A 36 -31.11 2.71 8.14
C GLU A 36 -31.53 3.11 9.56
N GLU A 37 -30.65 2.88 10.53
CA GLU A 37 -30.84 3.35 11.92
C GLU A 37 -29.77 4.37 12.29
N THR A 38 -29.98 5.60 11.82
CA THR A 38 -28.98 6.66 11.92
C THR A 38 -28.96 7.36 13.27
N PHE A 39 -27.77 7.77 13.71
CA PHE A 39 -27.62 8.77 14.76
C PHE A 39 -26.33 9.57 14.55
N SER A 40 -26.23 10.72 15.22
CA SER A 40 -25.01 11.52 15.30
C SER A 40 -24.73 11.90 16.75
N GLN A 41 -23.50 11.66 17.22
CA GLN A 41 -23.05 11.98 18.57
C GLN A 41 -21.85 12.91 18.53
N GLN A 42 -21.87 13.93 19.39
CA GLN A 42 -20.81 14.94 19.51
C GLN A 42 -20.76 15.52 20.93
N GLY A 43 -19.69 16.24 21.27
CA GLY A 43 -19.59 16.93 22.56
C GLY A 43 -19.61 15.97 23.75
N THR A 44 -20.63 16.08 24.61
CA THR A 44 -20.76 15.30 25.85
C THR A 44 -20.92 13.81 25.63
N TYR A 45 -21.38 13.39 24.45
CA TYR A 45 -21.58 11.98 24.10
C TYR A 45 -20.30 11.28 23.62
N ILE A 46 -19.19 12.01 23.50
CA ILE A 46 -17.87 11.44 23.25
C ILE A 46 -17.20 11.19 24.60
N PRO A 47 -16.64 10.00 24.87
CA PRO A 47 -15.94 9.76 26.13
C PRO A 47 -14.75 10.71 26.31
N ASP A 48 -14.52 11.15 27.55
CA ASP A 48 -13.55 12.20 27.86
C ASP A 48 -12.15 11.93 27.32
N SER A 49 -11.68 10.68 27.38
CA SER A 49 -10.36 10.27 26.86
C SER A 49 -10.22 10.42 25.34
N TYR A 50 -11.33 10.45 24.60
CA TYR A 50 -11.32 10.57 23.13
C TYR A 50 -11.70 11.97 22.64
N LYS A 51 -12.24 12.86 23.51
CA LYS A 51 -12.57 14.25 23.15
C LYS A 51 -11.41 15.04 22.51
N PRO A 52 -10.12 14.82 22.84
CA PRO A 52 -9.02 15.49 22.14
C PRO A 52 -8.85 15.03 20.69
N TYR A 53 -9.30 13.82 20.34
CA TYR A 53 -9.00 13.17 19.05
C TYR A 53 -10.21 13.07 18.12
N VAL A 54 -11.41 12.84 18.67
CA VAL A 54 -12.67 12.66 17.94
C VAL A 54 -13.55 13.88 18.15
N SER A 55 -14.06 14.47 17.07
CA SER A 55 -14.99 15.62 17.12
C SER A 55 -16.45 15.19 17.15
N LYS A 56 -16.80 14.17 16.36
CA LYS A 56 -18.12 13.54 16.30
C LYS A 56 -18.02 12.14 15.70
N TYR A 57 -19.03 11.32 15.91
CA TYR A 57 -19.22 10.08 15.18
C TYR A 57 -20.69 9.84 14.85
N GLU A 58 -20.93 9.16 13.75
CA GLU A 58 -22.25 8.88 13.21
C GLU A 58 -22.39 7.39 12.98
N ARG A 59 -23.58 6.82 13.26
CA ARG A 59 -23.97 5.54 12.67
C ARG A 59 -24.87 5.84 11.48
N VAL A 60 -24.54 5.25 10.34
CA VAL A 60 -25.32 5.41 9.09
C VAL A 60 -26.25 4.23 8.84
N GLY A 61 -25.98 3.08 9.46
CA GLY A 61 -26.87 1.94 9.40
C GLY A 61 -26.35 0.75 10.20
N LYS A 62 -27.12 -0.31 10.18
CA LYS A 62 -26.77 -1.63 10.74
C LYS A 62 -26.88 -2.68 9.65
N TYR A 63 -26.07 -3.71 9.81
CA TYR A 63 -26.09 -4.90 8.98
C TYR A 63 -26.02 -6.13 9.86
N ASN A 64 -26.75 -7.16 9.47
CA ASN A 64 -26.75 -8.46 10.14
C ASN A 64 -26.62 -9.53 9.06
N ASP A 65 -25.60 -10.37 9.17
CA ASP A 65 -25.34 -11.45 8.21
C ASP A 65 -26.07 -12.76 8.55
N GLY A 66 -26.95 -12.74 9.56
CA GLY A 66 -27.64 -13.89 10.13
C GLY A 66 -27.05 -14.36 11.46
N GLU A 67 -25.78 -14.07 11.72
CA GLU A 67 -25.05 -14.51 12.92
C GLU A 67 -24.42 -13.33 13.69
N ASN A 68 -23.86 -12.36 12.98
CA ASN A 68 -23.04 -11.27 13.48
C ASN A 68 -23.71 -9.92 13.20
N ARG A 69 -23.66 -9.02 14.18
CA ARG A 69 -24.08 -7.64 14.02
C ARG A 69 -22.89 -6.74 13.64
N ILE A 70 -23.06 -6.00 12.55
CA ILE A 70 -22.07 -5.08 12.00
C ILE A 70 -22.70 -3.68 11.93
N ASP A 71 -22.19 -2.71 12.68
CA ASP A 71 -22.65 -1.31 12.59
C ASP A 71 -21.76 -0.52 11.60
N ILE A 72 -22.36 0.35 10.80
CA ILE A 72 -21.64 1.17 9.82
C ILE A 72 -21.47 2.58 10.41
N LEU A 73 -20.22 3.01 10.58
CA LEU A 73 -19.87 4.24 11.28
C LEU A 73 -19.09 5.22 10.40
N ILE A 74 -19.24 6.50 10.70
CA ILE A 74 -18.32 7.57 10.27
C ILE A 74 -17.76 8.23 11.52
N VAL A 75 -16.44 8.28 11.65
CA VAL A 75 -15.75 8.87 12.80
C VAL A 75 -14.91 10.05 12.33
N TYR A 76 -15.25 11.25 12.84
CA TYR A 76 -14.61 12.50 12.46
C TYR A 76 -13.50 12.84 13.46
N LEU A 77 -12.29 12.99 12.94
CA LEU A 77 -11.06 13.22 13.69
C LEU A 77 -10.72 14.71 13.71
N LYS A 78 -10.23 15.21 14.84
CA LYS A 78 -9.89 16.62 15.02
C LYS A 78 -8.63 17.05 14.28
N HIS A 79 -7.63 16.18 14.19
CA HIS A 79 -6.35 16.50 13.57
C HIS A 79 -6.20 15.78 12.23
N LYS A 80 -5.74 16.50 11.20
CA LYS A 80 -5.49 15.94 9.84
C LYS A 80 -4.60 14.71 9.89
N ASN A 81 -3.49 14.81 10.64
CA ASN A 81 -2.51 13.75 10.81
C ASN A 81 -3.10 12.49 11.49
N SER A 82 -4.22 12.59 12.20
CA SER A 82 -4.80 11.41 12.85
C SER A 82 -5.17 10.30 11.85
N ILE A 83 -5.48 10.62 10.59
CA ILE A 83 -5.71 9.61 9.54
C ILE A 83 -4.51 8.67 9.39
N HIS A 84 -3.29 9.20 9.41
CA HIS A 84 -2.08 8.40 9.25
C HIS A 84 -1.56 7.83 10.57
N TYR A 85 -1.63 8.63 11.66
CA TYR A 85 -0.87 8.37 12.88
C TYR A 85 -1.65 7.76 14.06
N ALA A 86 -2.98 7.95 14.15
CA ALA A 86 -3.75 7.65 15.37
C ALA A 86 -4.49 6.30 15.36
N ARG A 87 -3.87 5.25 14.80
CA ARG A 87 -4.52 3.96 14.54
C ARG A 87 -5.01 3.24 15.81
N THR A 88 -4.21 3.21 16.86
CA THR A 88 -4.60 2.63 18.16
C THR A 88 -5.73 3.39 18.84
N THR A 89 -5.67 4.72 18.84
CA THR A 89 -6.76 5.54 19.37
C THR A 89 -8.06 5.31 18.62
N GLN A 90 -8.02 5.25 17.29
CA GLN A 90 -9.17 4.94 16.43
C GLN A 90 -9.77 3.56 16.74
N ARG A 91 -8.91 2.53 16.80
CA ARG A 91 -9.32 1.15 17.11
C ARG A 91 -9.95 1.04 18.50
N ASN A 92 -9.33 1.64 19.52
CA ASN A 92 -9.83 1.58 20.89
C ASN A 92 -11.14 2.36 21.07
N PHE A 93 -11.32 3.47 20.33
CA PHE A 93 -12.59 4.19 20.29
C PHE A 93 -13.71 3.29 19.75
N VAL A 94 -13.50 2.66 18.59
CA VAL A 94 -14.50 1.75 18.00
C VAL A 94 -14.71 0.52 18.88
N ALA A 95 -13.66 -0.03 19.51
CA ALA A 95 -13.80 -1.15 20.44
C ALA A 95 -14.72 -0.79 21.63
N GLY A 96 -14.58 0.41 22.19
CA GLY A 96 -15.48 0.89 23.25
C GLY A 96 -16.93 1.02 22.78
N TYR A 97 -17.13 1.45 21.53
CA TYR A 97 -18.45 1.50 20.90
C TYR A 97 -19.07 0.10 20.73
N LEU A 98 -18.29 -0.88 20.26
CA LEU A 98 -18.74 -2.26 20.07
C LEU A 98 -19.12 -2.92 21.40
N GLN A 99 -18.39 -2.61 22.47
CA GLN A 99 -18.65 -3.04 23.85
C GLN A 99 -19.81 -2.31 24.55
N GLY A 100 -20.55 -1.44 23.84
CA GLY A 100 -21.70 -0.73 24.41
C GLY A 100 -21.36 0.38 25.41
N LYS A 101 -20.07 0.70 25.63
CA LYS A 101 -19.63 1.70 26.62
C LYS A 101 -20.16 3.11 26.37
N TYR A 102 -20.70 3.37 25.18
CA TYR A 102 -21.20 4.69 24.76
C TYR A 102 -22.74 4.75 24.74
N GLY A 103 -23.40 3.93 25.58
CA GLY A 103 -24.85 4.02 25.81
C GLY A 103 -25.71 3.10 24.95
N THR A 104 -25.15 2.01 24.41
CA THR A 104 -25.95 0.98 23.73
C THR A 104 -25.90 -0.33 24.52
N THR A 105 -27.04 -0.98 24.73
CA THR A 105 -27.15 -2.21 25.54
C THR A 105 -26.93 -3.50 24.77
N ALA A 106 -26.87 -3.42 23.43
CA ALA A 106 -26.65 -4.60 22.58
C ALA A 106 -25.20 -4.68 22.11
N ASP A 107 -24.58 -5.82 22.36
CA ASP A 107 -23.27 -6.18 21.85
C ASP A 107 -23.25 -6.16 20.31
N LYS A 108 -22.09 -5.83 19.77
CA LYS A 108 -21.84 -5.72 18.33
C LYS A 108 -20.54 -6.43 18.03
N ASP A 109 -20.54 -7.30 17.03
CA ASP A 109 -19.39 -8.13 16.70
C ASP A 109 -18.33 -7.34 15.93
N ALA A 110 -18.75 -6.44 15.05
CA ALA A 110 -17.86 -5.62 14.24
C ALA A 110 -18.45 -4.27 13.83
N ALA A 111 -17.61 -3.43 13.24
CA ALA A 111 -18.01 -2.21 12.56
C ALA A 111 -17.20 -2.00 11.28
N LEU A 112 -17.89 -1.54 10.23
CA LEU A 112 -17.26 -0.90 9.08
C LEU A 112 -17.22 0.60 9.33
N VAL A 113 -16.03 1.20 9.24
CA VAL A 113 -15.80 2.56 9.72
C VAL A 113 -15.08 3.39 8.67
N ALA A 114 -15.66 4.53 8.30
CA ALA A 114 -14.95 5.61 7.64
C ALA A 114 -14.34 6.54 8.68
N PHE A 115 -13.01 6.58 8.77
CA PHE A 115 -12.30 7.61 9.54
C PHE A 115 -11.97 8.78 8.63
N VAL A 116 -12.44 9.96 9.03
CA VAL A 116 -12.40 11.17 8.21
C VAL A 116 -11.91 12.34 9.04
N THR A 117 -11.29 13.33 8.42
CA THR A 117 -10.95 14.58 9.09
C THR A 117 -12.20 15.44 9.26
N SER A 118 -12.28 16.15 10.38
CA SER A 118 -13.38 17.08 10.64
C SER A 118 -13.29 18.35 9.79
N ASP A 119 -12.07 18.80 9.52
CA ASP A 119 -11.76 19.86 8.57
C ASP A 119 -12.00 19.40 7.13
N GLU A 120 -13.00 20.01 6.48
CA GLU A 120 -13.43 19.64 5.12
C GLU A 120 -12.36 19.91 4.07
N SER A 121 -11.51 20.92 4.29
CA SER A 121 -10.38 21.25 3.40
C SER A 121 -9.25 20.22 3.44
N SER A 122 -9.33 19.26 4.37
CA SER A 122 -8.32 18.24 4.63
C SER A 122 -8.86 16.82 4.48
N ARG A 123 -9.92 16.60 3.69
CA ARG A 123 -10.59 15.30 3.47
C ARG A 123 -10.08 14.51 2.25
N ASP A 124 -8.96 14.92 1.66
CA ASP A 124 -8.39 14.29 0.47
C ASP A 124 -8.16 12.80 0.67
N ASP A 125 -7.55 12.43 1.81
CA ASP A 125 -7.28 11.05 2.21
C ASP A 125 -8.09 10.69 3.46
N TRP A 126 -8.64 9.49 3.47
CA TRP A 126 -9.45 8.94 4.55
C TRP A 126 -9.22 7.43 4.68
N ARG A 127 -9.78 6.80 5.73
CA ARG A 127 -9.62 5.34 5.92
C ARG A 127 -10.94 4.62 5.95
N PHE A 128 -11.03 3.56 5.15
CA PHE A 128 -12.09 2.57 5.24
C PHE A 128 -11.57 1.37 6.04
N SER A 129 -12.21 1.09 7.17
CA SER A 129 -11.70 0.11 8.14
C SER A 129 -12.76 -0.92 8.53
N LEU A 130 -12.34 -2.17 8.72
CA LEU A 130 -13.09 -3.19 9.43
C LEU A 130 -12.50 -3.31 10.84
N ILE A 131 -13.33 -3.17 11.87
CA ILE A 131 -12.94 -3.40 13.26
C ILE A 131 -13.83 -4.49 13.85
N LYS A 132 -13.22 -5.54 14.40
CA LYS A 132 -13.92 -6.73 14.92
C LYS A 132 -13.43 -7.06 16.33
N MET A 133 -14.33 -7.49 17.20
CA MET A 133 -14.00 -7.97 18.54
C MET A 133 -13.40 -9.39 18.50
N GLU A 134 -12.25 -9.62 19.15
CA GLU A 134 -11.66 -10.97 19.25
C GLU A 134 -12.07 -11.74 20.51
N TYR A 135 -13.07 -12.61 20.42
CA TYR A 135 -13.47 -13.44 21.55
C TYR A 135 -12.42 -14.54 21.83
N LYS A 136 -11.77 -14.46 23.00
CA LYS A 136 -10.94 -15.56 23.54
C LYS A 136 -11.79 -16.46 24.43
N PHE A 137 -11.96 -17.72 24.03
CA PHE A 137 -12.56 -18.74 24.88
C PHE A 137 -11.47 -19.41 25.73
N GLU A 138 -11.37 -19.05 27.02
CA GLU A 138 -10.56 -19.83 27.97
C GLU A 138 -11.37 -21.04 28.48
N LYS A 139 -10.92 -22.26 28.18
CA LYS A 139 -11.44 -23.49 28.82
C LYS A 139 -10.86 -23.58 30.23
N THR A 140 -11.72 -23.66 31.25
CA THR A 140 -11.27 -23.96 32.62
C THR A 140 -10.91 -25.45 32.75
N GLN A 141 -10.05 -25.79 33.72
CA GLN A 141 -9.59 -27.16 33.99
C GLN A 141 -10.73 -28.16 34.31
N SER A 142 -11.97 -27.69 34.54
CA SER A 142 -13.16 -28.52 34.79
C SER A 142 -14.12 -28.65 33.60
N GLY A 143 -13.71 -28.22 32.39
CA GLY A 143 -14.52 -28.35 31.17
C GLY A 143 -15.71 -27.40 31.06
N LYS A 144 -16.00 -26.59 32.09
CA LYS A 144 -16.99 -25.50 31.99
C LYS A 144 -16.36 -24.27 31.32
N VAL A 145 -16.94 -23.84 30.21
CA VAL A 145 -16.59 -22.57 29.55
C VAL A 145 -17.12 -21.44 30.43
N LYS A 146 -16.23 -20.71 31.11
CA LYS A 146 -16.58 -19.43 31.73
C LYS A 146 -15.98 -18.35 30.84
N VAL A 147 -16.82 -17.64 30.10
CA VAL A 147 -16.42 -16.41 29.40
C VAL A 147 -16.03 -15.41 30.49
N LYS A 148 -14.75 -15.28 30.80
CA LYS A 148 -14.28 -14.14 31.59
C LYS A 148 -14.20 -12.97 30.63
N GLU A 149 -14.93 -11.89 30.95
CA GLU A 149 -14.87 -10.55 30.35
C GLU A 149 -13.48 -9.90 30.57
N LYS A 150 -12.39 -10.57 30.19
CA LYS A 150 -11.09 -9.91 30.05
C LYS A 150 -11.09 -9.19 28.72
N PHE A 151 -10.84 -7.88 28.76
CA PHE A 151 -10.56 -6.98 27.65
C PHE A 151 -10.31 -7.72 26.32
N THR A 152 -11.39 -7.97 25.61
CA THR A 152 -11.40 -8.56 24.27
C THR A 152 -10.74 -7.53 23.36
N PRO A 153 -9.51 -7.75 22.86
CA PRO A 153 -8.90 -6.78 21.98
C PRO A 153 -9.71 -6.72 20.68
N ALA A 154 -9.95 -5.53 20.16
CA ALA A 154 -10.45 -5.41 18.79
C ALA A 154 -9.26 -5.52 17.83
N ARG A 155 -9.46 -6.24 16.72
CA ARG A 155 -8.58 -6.19 15.55
C ARG A 155 -9.11 -5.17 14.56
N ARG A 156 -8.19 -4.53 13.85
CA ARG A 156 -8.50 -3.57 12.81
C ARG A 156 -7.75 -3.92 11.53
N TRP A 157 -8.48 -3.93 10.43
CA TRP A 157 -7.95 -3.92 9.08
C TRP A 157 -8.36 -2.64 8.37
N SER A 158 -7.52 -2.08 7.51
CA SER A 158 -7.82 -0.77 6.92
C SER A 158 -7.21 -0.58 5.54
N PHE A 159 -8.02 0.00 4.65
CA PHE A 159 -7.55 0.65 3.43
C PHE A 159 -7.31 2.14 3.73
N LEU A 160 -6.14 2.65 3.34
CA LEU A 160 -5.97 4.08 3.12
C LEU A 160 -6.45 4.39 1.70
N VAL A 161 -7.35 5.35 1.57
CA VAL A 161 -8.05 5.69 0.33
C VAL A 161 -8.13 7.20 0.21
N GLY A 162 -8.35 7.71 -1.00
CA GLY A 162 -8.43 9.14 -1.25
C GLY A 162 -7.72 9.57 -2.52
N VAL A 163 -7.56 10.87 -2.68
CA VAL A 163 -6.97 11.51 -3.87
C VAL A 163 -5.57 11.00 -4.16
N HIS A 164 -4.80 10.67 -3.13
CA HIS A 164 -3.40 10.26 -3.27
C HIS A 164 -3.16 8.74 -3.23
N GLU A 165 -4.23 7.95 -3.22
CA GLU A 165 -4.13 6.49 -3.13
C GLU A 165 -4.79 5.82 -4.34
N ASN A 166 -4.09 4.82 -4.90
CA ASN A 166 -4.70 3.99 -5.92
C ASN A 166 -5.71 3.05 -5.26
N SER A 167 -6.83 2.82 -5.95
CA SER A 167 -7.85 1.88 -5.48
C SER A 167 -7.72 0.49 -6.10
N HIS A 168 -6.68 0.18 -6.89
CA HIS A 168 -6.52 -1.15 -7.53
C HIS A 168 -6.56 -2.30 -6.50
N THR A 169 -5.80 -2.22 -5.40
CA THR A 169 -5.89 -3.21 -4.31
C THR A 169 -7.30 -3.33 -3.76
N ALA A 170 -7.97 -2.21 -3.46
CA ALA A 170 -9.35 -2.23 -2.95
C ALA A 170 -10.33 -2.79 -3.98
N GLN A 171 -10.16 -2.49 -5.26
CA GLN A 171 -10.93 -3.09 -6.35
C GLN A 171 -10.73 -4.60 -6.35
N ARG A 172 -9.48 -5.07 -6.34
CA ARG A 172 -9.17 -6.50 -6.37
C ARG A 172 -9.77 -7.26 -5.20
N GLN A 173 -9.72 -6.67 -4.00
CA GLN A 173 -10.19 -7.32 -2.78
C GLN A 173 -11.71 -7.24 -2.59
N LEU A 174 -12.35 -6.11 -2.90
CA LEU A 174 -13.76 -5.88 -2.60
C LEU A 174 -14.71 -6.25 -3.75
N ILE A 175 -14.21 -6.41 -4.98
CA ILE A 175 -15.05 -6.64 -6.17
C ILE A 175 -15.88 -7.92 -6.09
N ASN A 176 -15.35 -8.99 -5.49
CA ASN A 176 -16.08 -10.25 -5.42
C ASN A 176 -17.32 -10.15 -4.51
N ILE A 177 -17.24 -9.30 -3.48
CA ILE A 177 -18.40 -8.99 -2.62
C ILE A 177 -19.39 -8.11 -3.37
N LEU A 178 -18.92 -7.02 -4.00
CA LEU A 178 -19.78 -6.09 -4.73
C LEU A 178 -20.49 -6.69 -5.96
N ALA A 179 -19.86 -7.67 -6.60
CA ALA A 179 -20.44 -8.34 -7.76
C ALA A 179 -21.43 -9.44 -7.36
N ASN A 180 -21.53 -9.80 -6.09
CA ASN A 180 -22.45 -10.82 -5.59
C ASN A 180 -23.69 -10.17 -4.96
N ASP A 181 -24.73 -9.97 -5.76
CA ASP A 181 -26.04 -9.44 -5.33
C ASP A 181 -27.04 -10.54 -4.94
N GLU A 182 -26.66 -11.82 -5.04
CA GLU A 182 -27.50 -12.96 -4.66
C GLU A 182 -27.38 -13.32 -3.18
N GLN A 183 -26.19 -13.12 -2.59
CA GLN A 183 -25.89 -13.50 -1.21
C GLN A 183 -25.28 -12.35 -0.43
N ASN A 184 -25.87 -12.05 0.72
CA ASN A 184 -25.36 -11.05 1.64
C ASN A 184 -24.01 -11.51 2.24
N PRO A 185 -22.97 -10.65 2.27
CA PRO A 185 -21.64 -11.05 2.70
C PRO A 185 -21.57 -11.32 4.20
N THR A 186 -20.93 -12.42 4.60
CA THR A 186 -20.71 -12.70 6.03
C THR A 186 -19.59 -11.84 6.60
N LEU A 187 -19.52 -11.71 7.92
CA LEU A 187 -18.38 -11.07 8.60
C LEU A 187 -17.04 -11.74 8.22
N LYS A 188 -17.06 -13.04 7.92
CA LYS A 188 -15.87 -13.78 7.45
C LYS A 188 -15.46 -13.34 6.04
N ASP A 189 -16.43 -13.14 5.14
CA ASP A 189 -16.14 -12.64 3.79
C ASP A 189 -15.57 -11.24 3.85
N LEU A 190 -16.11 -10.38 4.73
CA LEU A 190 -15.56 -9.05 4.99
C LEU A 190 -14.13 -9.11 5.55
N GLU A 191 -13.85 -10.01 6.49
CA GLU A 191 -12.51 -10.19 7.05
C GLU A 191 -11.51 -10.62 5.98
N GLU A 192 -11.88 -11.57 5.12
CA GLU A 192 -11.02 -12.04 4.02
C GLU A 192 -10.79 -10.94 2.97
N ALA A 193 -11.81 -10.15 2.65
CA ALA A 193 -11.67 -9.01 1.73
C ALA A 193 -10.81 -7.88 2.30
N PHE A 194 -10.53 -7.88 3.60
CA PHE A 194 -9.59 -6.97 4.25
C PHE A 194 -8.25 -7.64 4.60
N ASN A 195 -8.05 -8.90 4.20
CA ASN A 195 -6.87 -9.67 4.53
C ASN A 195 -5.66 -9.27 3.66
N ILE A 196 -4.62 -8.77 4.32
CA ILE A 196 -3.38 -8.33 3.67
C ILE A 196 -2.53 -9.51 3.13
N GLU A 197 -2.70 -10.72 3.65
CA GLU A 197 -1.85 -11.86 3.27
C GLU A 197 -1.99 -12.20 1.79
N THR A 198 -3.20 -12.10 1.24
CA THR A 198 -3.50 -12.34 -0.18
C THR A 198 -2.79 -11.32 -1.06
N VAL A 199 -2.88 -10.03 -0.72
CA VAL A 199 -2.19 -8.93 -1.43
C VAL A 199 -0.67 -9.10 -1.37
N SER A 200 -0.15 -9.46 -0.20
CA SER A 200 1.29 -9.66 0.03
C SER A 200 1.85 -10.80 -0.81
N LYS A 201 1.13 -11.93 -0.87
CA LYS A 201 1.52 -13.07 -1.69
C LYS A 201 1.52 -12.72 -3.17
N GLU A 202 0.47 -12.03 -3.64
CA GLU A 202 0.37 -11.59 -5.02
C GLU A 202 1.53 -10.64 -5.39
N PHE A 203 1.79 -9.64 -4.56
CA PHE A 203 2.91 -8.72 -4.75
C PHE A 203 4.24 -9.46 -4.82
N PHE A 204 4.49 -10.42 -3.93
CA PHE A 204 5.72 -11.23 -3.96
C PHE A 204 5.90 -11.97 -5.29
N GLU A 205 4.82 -12.57 -5.80
CA GLU A 205 4.86 -13.27 -7.09
C GLU A 205 5.14 -12.32 -8.26
N LYS A 206 4.51 -11.14 -8.26
CA LYS A 206 4.77 -10.12 -9.29
C LYS A 206 6.19 -9.55 -9.18
N TYR A 207 6.67 -9.26 -7.98
CA TYR A 207 8.05 -8.79 -7.74
C TYR A 207 9.09 -9.82 -8.21
N ARG A 208 8.85 -11.12 -7.96
CA ARG A 208 9.69 -12.21 -8.47
C ARG A 208 9.75 -12.22 -9.99
N ASP A 209 8.60 -12.09 -10.64
CA ASP A 209 8.53 -12.14 -12.08
C ASP A 209 9.21 -10.89 -12.70
N LEU A 210 9.14 -9.72 -12.05
CA LEU A 210 9.95 -8.54 -12.38
C LEU A 210 11.45 -8.78 -12.21
N PHE A 211 11.87 -9.44 -11.12
CA PHE A 211 13.28 -9.78 -10.89
C PHE A 211 13.84 -10.65 -12.01
N ILE A 212 13.10 -11.68 -12.42
CA ILE A 212 13.50 -12.55 -13.53
C ILE A 212 13.65 -11.75 -14.82
N ARG A 213 12.65 -10.93 -15.18
CA ARG A 213 12.69 -10.10 -16.38
C ARG A 213 13.81 -9.08 -16.39
N THR A 214 14.08 -8.46 -15.24
CA THR A 214 15.16 -7.48 -15.08
C THR A 214 16.52 -8.14 -15.30
N LYS A 215 16.74 -9.31 -14.70
CA LYS A 215 17.98 -10.08 -14.90
C LYS A 215 18.13 -10.50 -16.36
N GLU A 216 17.07 -11.01 -16.99
CA GLU A 216 17.10 -11.38 -18.42
C GLU A 216 17.40 -10.18 -19.33
N ALA A 217 16.82 -9.02 -19.06
CA ALA A 217 17.13 -7.80 -19.81
C ALA A 217 18.61 -7.39 -19.66
N LEU A 218 19.18 -7.49 -18.46
CA LEU A 218 20.60 -7.25 -18.22
C LEU A 218 21.50 -8.24 -18.96
N ASP A 219 21.16 -9.53 -18.96
CA ASP A 219 21.91 -10.54 -19.71
C ASP A 219 21.95 -10.22 -21.21
N GLU A 220 20.84 -9.74 -21.77
CA GLU A 220 20.77 -9.33 -23.18
C GLU A 220 21.62 -8.09 -23.46
N VAL A 221 21.68 -7.12 -22.54
CA VAL A 221 22.59 -5.96 -22.65
C VAL A 221 24.05 -6.43 -22.67
N ILE A 222 24.44 -7.29 -21.72
CA ILE A 222 25.82 -7.80 -21.62
C ILE A 222 26.23 -8.61 -22.85
N LYS A 223 25.30 -9.38 -23.45
CA LYS A 223 25.58 -10.13 -24.69
C LYS A 223 25.86 -9.20 -25.87
N LYS A 224 25.19 -8.05 -25.93
CA LYS A 224 25.25 -7.12 -27.06
C LYS A 224 26.34 -6.04 -26.90
N ASN A 225 26.73 -5.70 -25.69
CA ASN A 225 27.66 -4.62 -25.39
C ASN A 225 28.93 -5.15 -24.69
N SER A 226 30.04 -5.22 -25.44
CA SER A 226 31.32 -5.71 -24.92
C SER A 226 31.89 -4.83 -23.81
N LYS A 227 31.66 -3.50 -23.87
CA LYS A 227 32.14 -2.57 -22.85
C LYS A 227 31.49 -2.84 -21.49
N VAL A 228 30.17 -3.01 -21.46
CA VAL A 228 29.42 -3.37 -20.25
C VAL A 228 29.90 -4.73 -19.73
N LYS A 229 30.07 -5.71 -20.62
CA LYS A 229 30.55 -7.05 -20.26
C LYS A 229 31.92 -7.01 -19.60
N ASP A 230 32.86 -6.27 -20.16
CA ASP A 230 34.23 -6.17 -19.65
C ASP A 230 34.28 -5.43 -18.31
N ASP A 231 33.52 -4.34 -18.15
CA ASP A 231 33.43 -3.63 -16.88
C ASP A 231 32.84 -4.51 -15.78
N PHE A 232 31.71 -5.19 -16.06
CA PHE A 232 31.09 -6.11 -15.11
C PHE A 232 32.04 -7.23 -14.69
N LYS A 233 32.76 -7.82 -15.64
CA LYS A 233 33.75 -8.86 -15.36
C LYS A 233 34.89 -8.34 -14.49
N ASN A 234 35.43 -7.16 -14.81
CA ASN A 234 36.55 -6.55 -14.08
C ASN A 234 36.17 -6.14 -12.65
N LYS A 235 34.91 -5.75 -12.45
CA LYS A 235 34.36 -5.33 -11.14
C LYS A 235 33.71 -6.48 -10.35
N GLY A 236 33.64 -7.69 -10.92
CA GLY A 236 33.00 -8.84 -10.28
C GLY A 236 31.49 -8.69 -10.11
N ILE A 237 30.83 -7.96 -11.01
CA ILE A 237 29.39 -7.70 -10.98
C ILE A 237 28.66 -8.80 -11.73
N ASP A 238 27.70 -9.43 -11.07
CA ASP A 238 26.78 -10.37 -11.69
C ASP A 238 25.38 -9.76 -11.88
N THR A 239 24.66 -10.23 -12.91
CA THR A 239 23.35 -9.70 -13.27
C THR A 239 22.26 -10.04 -12.27
N VAL A 240 22.44 -11.08 -11.45
CA VAL A 240 21.48 -11.45 -10.39
C VAL A 240 21.49 -10.38 -9.30
N ASN A 241 22.66 -10.02 -8.80
CA ASN A 241 22.81 -9.00 -7.76
C ASN A 241 22.52 -7.60 -8.29
N PHE A 242 22.86 -7.30 -9.55
CA PHE A 242 22.45 -6.04 -10.19
C PHE A 242 20.91 -5.93 -10.23
N ALA A 243 20.21 -6.96 -10.75
CA ALA A 243 18.75 -6.94 -10.84
C ALA A 243 18.07 -6.77 -9.48
N LYS A 244 18.57 -7.46 -8.45
CA LYS A 244 18.07 -7.31 -7.07
C LYS A 244 18.25 -5.89 -6.56
N LYS A 245 19.44 -5.32 -6.75
CA LYS A 245 19.75 -3.97 -6.28
C LYS A 245 18.90 -2.93 -7.00
N LEU A 246 18.74 -3.05 -8.32
CA LEU A 246 17.90 -2.14 -9.11
C LEU A 246 16.45 -2.15 -8.62
N LEU A 247 15.82 -3.33 -8.54
CA LEU A 247 14.45 -3.42 -8.01
C LEU A 247 14.38 -2.93 -6.56
N GLY A 248 15.40 -3.22 -5.78
CA GLY A 248 15.51 -2.81 -4.41
C GLY A 248 15.59 -1.29 -4.21
N GLN A 249 16.34 -0.60 -5.07
CA GLN A 249 16.39 0.86 -5.12
C GLN A 249 15.02 1.44 -5.49
N ILE A 250 14.38 0.91 -6.53
CA ILE A 250 13.08 1.41 -7.00
C ILE A 250 12.00 1.21 -5.92
N VAL A 251 11.87 0.01 -5.37
CA VAL A 251 10.85 -0.27 -4.34
C VAL A 251 11.07 0.54 -3.07
N PHE A 252 12.33 0.79 -2.68
CA PHE A 252 12.65 1.66 -1.55
C PHE A 252 12.12 3.09 -1.77
N LEU A 253 12.25 3.62 -2.99
CA LEU A 253 11.72 4.94 -3.32
C LEU A 253 10.18 4.95 -3.36
N TYR A 254 9.52 3.85 -3.73
CA TYR A 254 8.06 3.72 -3.59
C TYR A 254 7.58 3.85 -2.14
N PHE A 255 8.34 3.34 -1.17
CA PHE A 255 8.06 3.60 0.25
C PHE A 255 8.30 5.06 0.61
N LEU A 256 9.43 5.62 0.20
CA LEU A 256 9.82 6.95 0.66
C LEU A 256 8.98 8.07 0.05
N GLN A 257 8.53 7.92 -1.20
CA GLN A 257 7.68 8.91 -1.86
C GLN A 257 6.34 9.11 -1.15
N LYS A 258 5.86 8.12 -0.37
CA LYS A 258 4.66 8.26 0.46
C LYS A 258 4.79 9.32 1.56
N LYS A 259 6.01 9.74 1.90
CA LYS A 259 6.26 10.87 2.80
C LYS A 259 6.18 12.24 2.12
N GLY A 260 5.99 12.31 0.79
CA GLY A 260 6.00 13.57 0.03
C GLY A 260 7.39 14.21 -0.02
N TRP A 261 8.45 13.40 0.02
CA TRP A 261 9.83 13.87 0.11
C TRP A 261 10.50 14.09 -1.25
N PHE A 262 9.85 13.78 -2.38
CA PHE A 262 10.44 13.94 -3.69
C PHE A 262 9.62 14.89 -4.58
N GLY A 263 10.27 15.53 -5.54
CA GLY A 263 9.58 16.43 -6.47
C GLY A 263 9.08 17.71 -5.81
N ILE A 264 9.70 18.15 -4.71
CA ILE A 264 9.30 19.35 -3.97
C ILE A 264 9.78 20.58 -4.75
N GLY A 265 8.93 21.59 -4.92
CA GLY A 265 9.31 22.86 -5.52
C GLY A 265 10.41 23.58 -4.74
N ARG A 266 11.12 24.50 -5.39
CA ARG A 266 12.27 25.18 -4.80
C ARG A 266 11.93 25.94 -3.51
N ASP A 267 10.73 26.51 -3.44
CA ASP A 267 10.28 27.30 -2.31
C ASP A 267 9.24 26.56 -1.44
N ASP A 268 8.93 25.31 -1.78
CA ASP A 268 7.94 24.51 -1.06
C ASP A 268 8.54 23.82 0.19
N GLU A 269 7.66 23.50 1.13
CA GLU A 269 8.00 22.82 2.37
C GLU A 269 8.23 21.30 2.19
N TRP A 270 9.04 20.72 3.07
CA TRP A 270 9.23 19.28 3.12
C TRP A 270 7.92 18.53 3.38
N GLY A 271 7.63 17.51 2.56
CA GLY A 271 6.39 16.75 2.63
C GLY A 271 5.31 17.20 1.64
N ALA A 272 5.51 18.34 0.95
CA ALA A 272 4.62 18.81 -0.12
C ALA A 272 4.86 18.14 -1.48
N GLY A 273 5.89 17.31 -1.59
CA GLY A 273 6.29 16.66 -2.82
C GLY A 273 5.34 15.56 -3.28
N SER A 274 5.55 15.09 -4.51
CA SER A 274 4.71 14.06 -5.12
C SER A 274 4.84 12.71 -4.43
N LYS A 275 3.68 12.08 -4.16
CA LYS A 275 3.57 10.69 -3.74
C LYS A 275 3.68 9.70 -4.91
N HIS A 276 3.85 10.20 -6.14
CA HIS A 276 3.97 9.44 -7.39
C HIS A 276 5.21 9.83 -8.19
N PHE A 277 6.24 10.36 -7.53
CA PHE A 277 7.42 10.96 -8.16
C PHE A 277 8.11 10.07 -9.21
N LEU A 278 8.27 8.77 -8.95
CA LEU A 278 8.89 7.86 -9.93
C LEU A 278 8.08 7.71 -11.22
N ARG A 279 6.75 7.70 -11.11
CA ARG A 279 5.86 7.71 -12.29
C ARG A 279 6.00 9.02 -13.05
N GLU A 280 6.04 10.14 -12.35
CA GLU A 280 6.22 11.47 -12.97
C GLU A 280 7.56 11.62 -13.69
N LEU A 281 8.63 11.03 -13.13
CA LEU A 281 9.94 10.95 -13.79
C LEU A 281 9.85 10.18 -15.10
N PHE A 282 9.16 9.04 -15.12
CA PHE A 282 8.94 8.26 -16.35
C PHE A 282 8.03 9.00 -17.35
N GLU A 283 7.04 9.74 -16.88
CA GLU A 283 6.17 10.58 -17.70
C GLU A 283 6.84 11.88 -18.19
N LYS A 284 8.15 12.04 -17.98
CA LYS A 284 8.96 13.19 -18.43
C LYS A 284 8.49 14.53 -17.86
N LYS A 285 7.82 14.54 -16.71
CA LYS A 285 7.36 15.77 -16.04
C LYS A 285 8.50 16.57 -15.42
N HIS A 286 9.59 15.90 -15.04
CA HIS A 286 10.74 16.51 -14.35
C HIS A 286 12.00 16.62 -15.22
N SER A 287 12.13 15.80 -16.26
CA SER A 287 13.24 15.84 -17.22
C SER A 287 12.89 15.05 -18.48
N ASN A 288 13.45 15.44 -19.61
CA ASN A 288 13.45 14.61 -20.81
C ASN A 288 14.50 13.49 -20.70
N TYR A 289 14.29 12.41 -21.45
CA TYR A 289 15.21 11.28 -21.56
C TYR A 289 14.96 10.43 -22.81
N ASP A 290 15.97 9.67 -23.22
CA ASP A 290 15.87 8.61 -24.24
C ASP A 290 15.86 7.23 -23.59
N ASN A 291 16.75 6.99 -22.62
CA ASN A 291 16.80 5.77 -21.82
C ASN A 291 16.49 6.06 -20.35
N PHE A 292 15.40 5.51 -19.82
CA PHE A 292 14.97 5.79 -18.45
C PHE A 292 15.99 5.34 -17.40
N PHE A 293 16.72 4.24 -17.64
CA PHE A 293 17.72 3.78 -16.68
C PHE A 293 18.90 4.75 -16.63
N ASN A 294 19.57 4.96 -17.77
CA ASN A 294 20.79 5.77 -17.81
C ASN A 294 20.54 7.26 -17.57
N ASP A 295 19.46 7.82 -18.12
CA ASP A 295 19.26 9.27 -18.11
C ASP A 295 18.53 9.77 -16.85
N ILE A 296 17.82 8.88 -16.15
CA ILE A 296 16.97 9.23 -15.01
C ILE A 296 17.35 8.44 -13.76
N LEU A 297 17.34 7.11 -13.80
CA LEU A 297 17.56 6.31 -12.58
C LEU A 297 19.01 6.37 -12.09
N GLU A 298 20.02 6.29 -12.96
CA GLU A 298 21.41 6.41 -12.52
C GLU A 298 21.73 7.76 -11.87
N PRO A 299 21.36 8.92 -12.46
CA PRO A 299 21.55 10.23 -11.82
C PRO A 299 20.72 10.36 -10.53
N LEU A 300 19.49 9.84 -10.51
CA LEU A 300 18.67 9.83 -9.30
C LEU A 300 19.37 9.05 -8.18
N PHE A 301 19.85 7.84 -8.45
CA PHE A 301 20.48 6.99 -7.45
C PHE A 301 21.85 7.53 -7.05
N TYR A 302 22.73 7.70 -8.02
CA TYR A 302 24.17 7.85 -7.79
C TYR A 302 24.60 9.30 -7.56
N GLU A 303 23.73 10.27 -7.88
CA GLU A 303 23.94 11.68 -7.56
C GLU A 303 22.89 12.20 -6.59
N ALA A 304 21.61 12.20 -7.00
CA ALA A 304 20.57 12.90 -6.25
C ALA A 304 20.41 12.32 -4.83
N LEU A 305 20.28 11.01 -4.70
CA LEU A 305 20.04 10.39 -3.39
C LEU A 305 21.34 10.17 -2.59
N ARG A 306 22.49 10.21 -3.27
CA ARG A 306 23.81 9.86 -2.71
C ARG A 306 24.69 11.06 -2.35
N ILE A 307 24.61 12.18 -3.06
CA ILE A 307 25.44 13.35 -2.80
C ILE A 307 24.71 14.31 -1.87
N ASP A 308 25.35 14.73 -0.79
CA ASP A 308 24.79 15.70 0.15
C ASP A 308 24.73 17.09 -0.47
N ARG A 309 23.52 17.58 -0.71
CA ARG A 309 23.23 18.92 -1.26
C ARG A 309 22.49 19.81 -0.28
N ARG A 310 22.60 19.57 1.04
CA ARG A 310 21.98 20.43 2.07
C ARG A 310 22.42 21.90 1.98
N HIS A 311 23.59 22.16 1.42
CA HIS A 311 24.09 23.52 1.17
C HIS A 311 23.28 24.31 0.12
N ASP A 312 22.56 23.63 -0.78
CA ASP A 312 21.66 24.22 -1.79
C ASP A 312 20.20 23.78 -1.52
N ASP A 313 19.82 23.70 -0.24
CA ASP A 313 18.50 23.25 0.22
C ASP A 313 18.02 21.92 -0.41
N ASN A 314 18.97 21.02 -0.68
CA ASN A 314 18.75 19.72 -1.33
C ASN A 314 18.18 19.80 -2.76
N TYR A 315 18.31 20.95 -3.41
CA TYR A 315 17.89 21.14 -4.78
C TYR A 315 18.73 20.27 -5.73
N TYR A 316 18.08 19.67 -6.73
CA TYR A 316 18.74 18.91 -7.79
C TYR A 316 18.32 19.45 -9.15
N SER A 317 19.23 20.19 -9.77
CA SER A 317 18.96 20.98 -10.99
C SER A 317 18.46 20.13 -12.16
N ARG A 318 18.95 18.90 -12.32
CA ARG A 318 18.55 17.99 -13.42
C ARG A 318 17.06 17.66 -13.40
N PHE A 319 16.44 17.57 -12.22
CA PHE A 319 15.01 17.30 -12.07
C PHE A 319 14.21 18.50 -11.58
N ASN A 320 14.85 19.68 -11.47
CA ASN A 320 14.23 20.94 -11.10
C ASN A 320 13.39 20.87 -9.80
N CYS A 321 13.85 20.10 -8.80
CA CYS A 321 13.14 19.89 -7.53
C CYS A 321 14.09 19.55 -6.38
N LYS A 322 13.59 19.60 -5.13
CA LYS A 322 14.32 19.10 -3.96
C LYS A 322 14.22 17.58 -3.85
N ILE A 323 15.35 16.95 -3.54
CA ILE A 323 15.48 15.50 -3.34
C ILE A 323 16.40 15.26 -2.14
N PRO A 324 15.97 14.49 -1.14
CA PRO A 324 16.72 14.30 0.10
C PRO A 324 17.96 13.45 -0.15
N PHE A 325 18.99 13.72 0.64
CA PHE A 325 20.14 12.83 0.77
C PHE A 325 19.79 11.61 1.65
N LEU A 326 20.13 10.41 1.19
CA LEU A 326 19.82 9.13 1.84
C LEU A 326 21.06 8.29 2.20
N ASN A 327 22.27 8.87 2.12
CA ASN A 327 23.57 8.20 2.29
C ASN A 327 23.94 7.17 1.20
N GLY A 328 25.24 6.81 1.20
CA GLY A 328 25.80 5.71 0.40
C GLY A 328 25.43 4.34 0.95
N GLY A 329 25.42 3.33 0.09
CA GLY A 329 25.02 1.94 0.36
C GLY A 329 24.08 1.43 -0.73
N LEU A 330 22.77 1.48 -0.46
CA LEU A 330 21.75 1.08 -1.44
C LEU A 330 21.84 1.89 -2.74
N PHE A 331 22.23 3.15 -2.65
CA PHE A 331 22.36 4.08 -3.78
C PHE A 331 23.80 4.26 -4.28
N ASP A 332 24.74 3.37 -3.95
CA ASP A 332 26.04 3.31 -4.64
C ASP A 332 25.93 2.51 -5.95
N PRO A 333 26.69 2.84 -7.00
CA PRO A 333 26.86 1.96 -8.16
C PRO A 333 27.42 0.59 -7.71
N ILE A 334 26.79 -0.50 -8.15
CA ILE A 334 27.23 -1.85 -7.74
C ILE A 334 28.65 -2.12 -8.22
N GLY A 335 29.53 -2.59 -7.34
CA GLY A 335 30.93 -2.85 -7.70
C GLY A 335 31.69 -1.61 -8.20
N ASN A 336 31.16 -0.39 -8.02
CA ASN A 336 31.71 0.84 -8.60
C ASN A 336 31.97 0.71 -10.11
N TYR A 337 31.00 0.18 -10.87
CA TYR A 337 31.01 0.26 -12.33
C TYR A 337 30.98 1.71 -12.79
N ASP A 338 31.55 1.97 -13.96
CA ASP A 338 31.70 3.30 -14.50
C ASP A 338 30.40 3.76 -15.18
N TRP A 339 29.40 4.08 -14.38
CA TRP A 339 28.06 4.48 -14.84
C TRP A 339 28.06 5.75 -15.70
N VAL A 340 29.09 6.59 -15.61
CA VAL A 340 29.23 7.80 -16.45
C VAL A 340 29.64 7.47 -17.87
N HIS A 341 30.40 6.39 -18.06
CA HIS A 341 30.94 6.02 -19.37
C HIS A 341 30.41 4.68 -19.88
N THR A 342 29.62 3.94 -19.12
CA THR A 342 29.14 2.59 -19.46
C THR A 342 27.62 2.55 -19.47
N ASP A 343 27.03 2.85 -20.63
CA ASP A 343 25.58 2.88 -20.81
C ASP A 343 24.96 1.47 -20.73
N ILE A 344 24.15 1.23 -19.69
CA ILE A 344 23.38 0.00 -19.53
C ILE A 344 21.98 0.25 -20.11
N ASN A 345 21.87 0.14 -21.43
CA ASN A 345 20.63 0.42 -22.18
C ASN A 345 19.50 -0.61 -21.90
N LEU A 346 18.93 -0.58 -20.70
CA LEU A 346 17.73 -1.33 -20.34
C LEU A 346 16.53 -0.78 -21.11
N PRO A 347 15.66 -1.63 -21.68
CA PRO A 347 14.53 -1.17 -22.47
C PRO A 347 13.53 -0.41 -21.58
N ASN A 348 13.03 0.74 -22.05
CA ASN A 348 12.04 1.54 -21.31
C ASN A 348 10.77 0.72 -20.97
N ASP A 349 10.40 -0.21 -21.84
CA ASP A 349 9.30 -1.17 -21.64
C ASP A 349 9.48 -2.08 -20.42
N LEU A 350 10.70 -2.24 -19.90
CA LEU A 350 10.93 -2.92 -18.63
C LEU A 350 10.31 -2.15 -17.45
N PHE A 351 10.31 -0.82 -17.52
CA PHE A 351 9.85 0.05 -16.44
C PHE A 351 8.37 0.38 -16.57
N SER A 352 7.87 0.66 -17.78
CA SER A 352 6.44 0.82 -18.03
C SER A 352 6.10 0.59 -19.49
N ASN A 353 4.95 -0.03 -19.75
CA ASN A 353 4.45 -0.33 -21.10
C ASN A 353 2.92 -0.41 -21.11
N ASN A 354 2.34 -0.72 -22.27
CA ASN A 354 0.89 -0.86 -22.47
C ASN A 354 0.44 -2.32 -22.67
N HIS A 355 1.25 -3.31 -22.28
CA HIS A 355 0.86 -4.71 -22.43
C HIS A 355 -0.30 -5.08 -21.52
N LYS A 356 -1.33 -5.72 -22.07
CA LYS A 356 -2.45 -6.24 -21.27
C LYS A 356 -2.04 -7.52 -20.55
N THR A 357 -2.24 -7.58 -19.23
CA THR A 357 -1.94 -8.79 -18.45
C THR A 357 -3.08 -9.81 -18.54
N PRO A 358 -2.84 -11.10 -18.20
CA PRO A 358 -3.90 -12.10 -18.12
C PRO A 358 -5.04 -11.73 -17.18
N GLU A 359 -4.75 -10.92 -16.16
CA GLU A 359 -5.73 -10.42 -15.20
C GLU A 359 -6.56 -9.23 -15.72
N GLY A 360 -6.22 -8.72 -16.91
CA GLY A 360 -6.92 -7.61 -17.56
C GLY A 360 -6.32 -6.23 -17.30
N ASP A 361 -5.27 -6.12 -16.48
CA ASP A 361 -4.59 -4.86 -16.21
C ASP A 361 -3.80 -4.35 -17.43
N ILE A 362 -3.59 -3.04 -17.50
CA ILE A 362 -2.73 -2.41 -18.52
C ILE A 362 -1.33 -2.17 -17.93
N GLY A 363 -0.33 -2.53 -18.72
CA GLY A 363 1.08 -2.45 -18.38
C GLY A 363 1.57 -3.67 -17.62
N ASN A 364 2.87 -3.91 -17.66
CA ASN A 364 3.50 -4.93 -16.83
C ASN A 364 4.95 -4.60 -16.49
N GLY A 365 5.37 -3.34 -16.70
CA GLY A 365 6.68 -2.87 -16.28
C GLY A 365 6.79 -2.74 -14.77
N ILE A 366 8.00 -2.48 -14.28
CA ILE A 366 8.29 -2.33 -12.85
C ILE A 366 7.37 -1.29 -12.20
N LEU A 367 7.25 -0.10 -12.80
CA LEU A 367 6.39 0.98 -12.29
C LEU A 367 4.91 0.61 -12.42
N ASP A 368 4.49 -0.03 -13.51
CA ASP A 368 3.09 -0.42 -13.73
C ASP A 368 2.59 -1.41 -12.68
N VAL A 369 3.45 -2.33 -12.28
CA VAL A 369 3.15 -3.30 -11.24
C VAL A 369 3.15 -2.61 -9.89
N PHE A 370 4.18 -1.82 -9.56
CA PHE A 370 4.26 -1.16 -8.25
C PHE A 370 3.12 -0.15 -8.04
N ASP A 371 2.70 0.59 -9.05
CA ASP A 371 1.59 1.56 -8.96
C ASP A 371 0.22 0.94 -8.62
N ARG A 372 0.07 -0.39 -8.77
CA ARG A 372 -1.15 -1.11 -8.38
C ARG A 372 -1.26 -1.34 -6.89
N TYR A 373 -0.15 -1.33 -6.18
CA TYR A 373 -0.11 -1.62 -4.77
C TYR A 373 0.05 -0.33 -3.96
N ASN A 374 -0.68 -0.25 -2.85
CA ASN A 374 -0.48 0.81 -1.88
C ASN A 374 0.73 0.45 -1.02
N PHE A 375 1.66 1.40 -0.85
CA PHE A 375 2.83 1.26 0.01
C PHE A 375 2.62 2.05 1.30
N THR A 376 3.14 1.55 2.40
CA THR A 376 3.09 2.21 3.71
C THR A 376 4.46 2.20 4.38
N VAL A 377 4.81 3.30 5.05
CA VAL A 377 6.07 3.40 5.81
C VAL A 377 5.93 2.91 7.25
N ARG A 378 4.75 2.39 7.60
CA ARG A 378 4.43 1.86 8.92
C ARG A 378 4.34 0.35 8.83
N GLU A 379 5.05 -0.32 9.71
CA GLU A 379 4.92 -1.77 9.88
C GLU A 379 3.58 -2.09 10.51
N ASP A 380 3.04 -3.25 10.14
CA ASP A 380 1.85 -3.80 10.76
C ASP A 380 2.07 -4.14 12.24
N GLU A 381 1.04 -3.94 13.05
CA GLU A 381 1.03 -4.38 14.46
C GLU A 381 0.09 -5.60 14.61
N PRO A 382 0.22 -6.42 15.67
CA PRO A 382 -0.59 -7.63 15.84
C PRO A 382 -2.11 -7.41 15.79
N LEU A 383 -2.59 -6.23 16.18
CA LEU A 383 -4.02 -5.87 16.20
C LEU A 383 -4.39 -4.83 15.14
N GLU A 384 -3.43 -4.35 14.36
CA GLU A 384 -3.60 -3.25 13.42
C GLU A 384 -2.90 -3.60 12.11
N LYS A 385 -3.73 -3.95 11.13
CA LYS A 385 -3.31 -4.35 9.80
C LYS A 385 -3.73 -3.29 8.79
N GLU A 386 -2.80 -2.87 7.94
CA GLU A 386 -3.11 -2.04 6.78
C GLU A 386 -3.09 -2.91 5.53
N VAL A 387 -4.06 -2.72 4.64
CA VAL A 387 -4.08 -3.42 3.35
C VAL A 387 -3.15 -2.70 2.35
N ALA A 388 -1.86 -2.67 2.69
CA ALA A 388 -0.77 -2.07 1.95
C ALA A 388 0.52 -2.90 2.11
N ILE A 389 1.47 -2.75 1.19
CA ILE A 389 2.80 -3.32 1.30
C ILE A 389 3.61 -2.49 2.30
N ASP A 390 4.14 -3.15 3.32
CA ASP A 390 4.92 -2.55 4.41
C ASP A 390 6.42 -2.95 4.34
N PRO A 391 7.29 -2.31 5.14
CA PRO A 391 8.71 -2.62 5.17
C PRO A 391 9.04 -4.04 5.67
N GLU A 392 8.21 -4.63 6.54
CA GLU A 392 8.42 -5.98 7.09
C GLU A 392 8.28 -7.04 5.99
N LEU A 393 7.21 -6.94 5.17
CA LEU A 393 6.97 -7.78 4.01
C LEU A 393 8.12 -7.69 3.01
N LEU A 394 8.66 -6.48 2.82
CA LEU A 394 9.81 -6.27 1.96
C LEU A 394 11.06 -6.96 2.52
N GLY A 395 11.31 -6.89 3.83
CA GLY A 395 12.42 -7.59 4.49
C GLY A 395 12.37 -9.11 4.25
N LYS A 396 11.21 -9.73 4.50
CA LYS A 396 10.98 -11.17 4.21
C LYS A 396 11.17 -11.49 2.72
N THR A 397 10.79 -10.56 1.85
CA THR A 397 10.95 -10.69 0.41
C THR A 397 12.43 -10.67 0.03
N TYR A 398 13.21 -9.72 0.54
CA TYR A 398 14.66 -9.65 0.36
C TYR A 398 15.37 -10.90 0.86
N GLU A 399 15.00 -11.44 2.01
CA GLU A 399 15.57 -12.69 2.54
C GLU A 399 15.39 -13.85 1.56
N LYS A 400 14.18 -14.01 1.00
CA LYS A 400 13.88 -15.03 -0.01
C LYS A 400 14.69 -14.83 -1.30
N PHE A 401 14.84 -13.59 -1.77
CA PHE A 401 15.63 -13.29 -2.97
C PHE A 401 17.14 -13.42 -2.72
N ASN A 402 17.62 -13.16 -1.50
CA ASN A 402 19.02 -13.33 -1.14
C ASN A 402 19.47 -14.80 -1.24
N ALA A 403 18.56 -15.75 -1.03
CA ALA A 403 18.82 -17.17 -1.27
C ALA A 403 19.07 -17.51 -2.75
N ILE A 404 18.62 -16.66 -3.69
CA ILE A 404 18.86 -16.82 -5.13
C ILE A 404 20.22 -16.22 -5.45
N ARG A 405 21.15 -17.02 -5.92
CA ARG A 405 22.52 -16.62 -6.23
C ARG A 405 22.82 -16.96 -7.68
N SER A 406 23.89 -16.37 -8.21
CA SER A 406 24.31 -16.59 -9.60
C SER A 406 24.55 -18.08 -9.91
N ASP A 407 25.05 -18.86 -8.95
CA ASP A 407 25.31 -20.30 -9.09
C ASP A 407 24.05 -21.18 -9.07
N ASN A 408 22.92 -20.68 -8.54
CA ASN A 408 21.68 -21.44 -8.40
C ASN A 408 20.48 -20.88 -9.20
N TYR A 409 20.64 -19.73 -9.85
CA TYR A 409 19.56 -19.02 -10.55
C TYR A 409 18.86 -19.88 -11.60
N GLU A 410 19.59 -20.63 -12.44
CA GLU A 410 18.97 -21.48 -13.47
C GLU A 410 18.18 -22.65 -12.87
N LYS A 411 18.66 -23.22 -11.76
CA LYS A 411 17.93 -24.25 -11.01
C LYS A 411 16.64 -23.67 -10.43
N TYR A 412 16.72 -22.48 -9.84
CA TYR A 412 15.57 -21.75 -9.32
C TYR A 412 14.52 -21.48 -10.41
N LYS A 413 14.95 -20.95 -11.56
CA LYS A 413 14.07 -20.67 -12.70
C LYS A 413 13.39 -21.92 -13.23
N THR A 414 14.10 -23.04 -13.28
CA THR A 414 13.55 -24.34 -13.70
C THR A 414 12.51 -24.85 -12.71
N ALA A 415 12.79 -24.79 -11.40
CA ALA A 415 11.87 -25.20 -10.36
C ALA A 415 10.56 -24.38 -10.38
N LEU A 416 10.64 -23.07 -10.63
CA LEU A 416 9.45 -22.22 -10.80
C LEU A 416 8.56 -22.64 -11.97
N LYS A 417 9.17 -23.01 -13.11
CA LYS A 417 8.41 -23.47 -14.29
C LYS A 417 7.71 -24.81 -14.03
N SER A 418 8.33 -25.69 -13.24
CA SER A 418 7.73 -26.96 -12.84
C SER A 418 6.57 -26.77 -11.86
N ASN A 419 6.71 -25.87 -10.88
CA ASN A 419 5.64 -25.58 -9.92
C ASN A 419 4.43 -24.84 -10.53
N LYS A 420 4.59 -24.15 -11.67
CA LYS A 420 3.46 -23.54 -12.41
C LYS A 420 2.66 -24.55 -13.26
N LYS A 421 3.11 -25.81 -13.37
CA LYS A 421 2.47 -26.88 -14.17
C LYS A 421 1.78 -27.96 -13.32
N GLY A 422 1.73 -27.81 -12.00
CA GLY A 422 1.14 -28.76 -11.04
C GLY A 422 -0.16 -28.25 -10.45
#